data_AF-A0A4U0Z1F0-F1
#
_entry.id   AF-A0A4U0Z1F0-F1
#
_cell.length_a   1.000
_cell.length_b   1.000
_cell.length_c   1.000
_cell.angle_alpha   90.00
_cell.angle_beta   90.00
_cell.angle_gamma   90.00
#
_symmetry.space_group_name_H-M   'P 1'
#
loop_
_entity.id
_entity.type
_entity.pdbx_description
1 polymer ?
#
loop_
_entity_poly.entity_id
_entity_poly.type
_entity_poly.pdbx_seq_one_letter_code
_entity_poly.pdbx_strand_id
1 'polypeptide(L)' 'MADHSHDQHDHVVGTMDISEHEKTFAGFIRMVTWGAIISIGVLVFMGLANA' A
#
# COMPACT_ATOMS: atom_id res chain seq x y z
N MET A 1 -44.21 7.12 -0.46
CA MET A 1 -43.01 7.48 0.31
C MET A 1 -42.27 6.19 0.63
N ALA A 2 -41.04 6.03 0.15
CA ALA A 2 -40.18 4.92 0.56
C ALA A 2 -39.63 5.26 1.97
N ASP A 3 -39.73 4.28 2.88
CA ASP A 3 -39.21 4.36 4.23
C ASP A 3 -37.67 4.34 4.17
N HIS A 4 -37.04 5.48 4.49
CA HIS A 4 -35.60 5.56 4.68
C HIS A 4 -35.29 5.22 6.14
N SER A 5 -35.42 3.94 6.49
CA SER A 5 -34.91 3.41 7.75
C SER A 5 -33.38 3.49 7.69
N HIS A 6 -32.81 4.49 8.34
CA HIS A 6 -31.37 4.53 8.58
C HIS A 6 -31.04 3.45 9.61
N ASP A 7 -30.58 2.29 9.15
CA ASP A 7 -29.99 1.28 10.02
C ASP A 7 -28.89 1.94 10.86
N GLN A 8 -29.14 2.07 12.16
CA GLN A 8 -28.22 2.65 13.13
C GLN A 8 -27.16 1.60 13.46
N HIS A 9 -26.29 1.30 12.49
CA HIS A 9 -25.09 0.49 12.74
C HIS A 9 -24.13 1.31 13.60
N ASP A 10 -24.18 1.11 14.92
CA ASP A 10 -23.19 1.66 15.85
C ASP A 10 -21.79 1.13 15.48
N HIS A 11 -21.02 1.95 14.76
CA HIS A 11 -19.63 1.66 14.45
C HIS A 11 -18.75 1.92 15.68
N VAL A 12 -17.97 0.91 16.08
CA VAL A 12 -16.94 1.10 17.12
C VAL A 12 -15.63 1.46 16.44
N VAL A 13 -15.10 2.64 16.77
CA VAL A 13 -13.85 3.12 16.18
C VAL A 13 -12.71 2.15 16.55
N GLY A 14 -11.92 1.76 15.54
CA GLY A 14 -10.75 0.90 15.74
C GLY A 14 -11.03 -0.60 15.78
N THR A 15 -12.30 -1.04 15.66
CA THR A 15 -12.64 -2.47 15.57
C THR A 15 -12.91 -2.93 14.13
N MET A 16 -12.68 -2.05 13.15
CA MET A 16 -12.77 -2.42 11.74
C MET A 16 -11.65 -3.41 11.40
N ASP A 17 -11.98 -4.47 10.67
CA ASP A 17 -10.99 -5.39 10.13
C ASP A 17 -10.10 -4.67 9.11
N ILE A 18 -8.78 -4.68 9.38
CA ILE A 18 -7.78 -4.01 8.56
C ILE A 18 -6.87 -4.99 7.78
N SER A 19 -7.21 -6.27 7.72
CA SER A 19 -6.37 -7.33 7.12
C SER A 19 -5.93 -6.99 5.68
N GLU A 20 -6.83 -6.42 4.87
CA GLU A 20 -6.52 -6.01 3.50
C GLU A 20 -5.58 -4.78 3.45
N HIS A 21 -5.70 -3.85 4.41
CA HIS A 21 -4.82 -2.69 4.51
C HIS A 21 -3.40 -3.11 4.89
N GLU A 22 -3.25 -4.02 5.85
CA GLU A 22 -1.95 -4.57 6.24
C GLU A 22 -1.27 -5.31 5.08
N LYS A 23 -2.02 -6.15 4.36
CA LYS A 23 -1.54 -6.86 3.17
C LYS A 23 -1.09 -5.88 2.07
N THR A 24 -1.87 -4.83 1.85
CA THR A 24 -1.54 -3.77 0.88
C THR A 24 -0.26 -3.05 1.29
N PHE A 25 -0.10 -2.71 2.57
CA PHE A 25 1.11 -2.08 3.09
C PHE A 25 2.35 -2.98 2.92
N ALA A 26 2.24 -4.26 3.26
CA ALA A 26 3.32 -5.23 3.04
C ALA A 26 3.70 -5.33 1.55
N GLY A 27 2.70 -5.33 0.65
CA GLY A 27 2.91 -5.27 -0.79
C GLY A 27 3.62 -3.99 -1.24
N PHE A 28 3.19 -2.84 -0.73
CA PHE A 28 3.80 -1.54 -0.99
C PHE A 28 5.27 -1.50 -0.58
N ILE A 29 5.61 -1.94 0.63
CA ILE A 29 7.01 -1.96 1.09
C ILE A 29 7.89 -2.82 0.19
N ARG A 30 7.39 -3.99 -0.24
CA ARG A 30 8.12 -4.86 -1.18
C ARG A 30 8.31 -4.17 -2.53
N MET A 31 7.27 -3.53 -3.07
CA MET A 31 7.35 -2.77 -4.32
C MET A 31 8.41 -1.66 -4.25
N VAL A 32 8.37 -0.83 -3.20
CA VAL A 32 9.30 0.30 -3.05
C VAL A 32 10.74 -0.19 -2.84
N THR A 33 10.92 -1.28 -2.09
CA THR A 33 12.24 -1.90 -1.89
C THR A 33 12.85 -2.36 -3.22
N TRP A 34 12.07 -3.07 -4.04
CA TRP A 34 12.52 -3.48 -5.38
C TRP A 34 12.77 -2.29 -6.29
N GLY A 35 11.90 -1.27 -6.25
CA GLY A 35 12.10 -0.02 -6.98
C GLY A 35 13.43 0.64 -6.63
N ALA A 36 13.74 0.77 -5.33
CA ALA A 36 14.99 1.35 -4.85
C ALA A 36 16.23 0.54 -5.30
N ILE A 37 16.18 -0.79 -5.19
CA ILE A 37 17.26 -1.67 -5.65
C ILE A 37 17.51 -1.50 -7.14
N ILE A 38 16.45 -1.48 -7.96
CA ILE A 38 16.56 -1.29 -9.40
C ILE A 38 17.12 0.09 -9.72
N SER A 39 16.62 1.16 -9.09
CA SER A 39 17.12 2.51 -9.30
C SER A 39 18.62 2.62 -8.98
N ILE A 40 19.07 2.08 -7.85
CA ILE A 40 20.49 2.06 -7.48
C ILE A 40 21.29 1.21 -8.48
N GLY A 41 20.80 0.02 -8.85
CA GLY A 41 21.45 -0.86 -9.81
C GLY A 41 21.65 -0.21 -11.17
N VAL A 42 20.65 0.51 -11.67
CA VAL A 42 20.75 1.30 -12.91
C VAL A 42 21.77 2.40 -12.79
N LEU A 43 21.79 3.16 -11.69
CA LEU A 43 22.78 4.24 -11.49
C LEU A 43 24.21 3.71 -11.45
N VAL A 44 24.44 2.59 -10.74
CA VAL A 44 25.75 1.94 -10.68
C VAL A 44 26.15 1.40 -12.05
N PHE A 45 25.25 0.71 -12.75
CA PHE A 45 25.50 0.20 -14.09
C PHE A 45 25.84 1.32 -15.08
N MET A 46 25.07 2.41 -15.07
CA MET A 46 25.32 3.58 -15.91
C MET A 46 26.69 4.20 -15.61
N GLY A 47 27.05 4.32 -14.32
CA GLY A 47 28.36 4.82 -13.90
C GLY A 47 29.51 3.94 -14.38
N LEU A 48 29.35 2.61 -14.38
CA LEU A 48 30.40 1.67 -14.80
C LEU A 48 30.48 1.50 -16.33
N ALA A 49 29.34 1.47 -17.01
CA ALA A 49 29.28 1.24 -18.46
C ALA A 49 29.60 2.50 -19.27
N ASN A 50 29.46 3.68 -18.67
CA ASN A 50 29.82 4.98 -19.24
C ASN A 50 31.08 5.58 -18.57
N ALA A 51 31.88 4.75 -17.88
CA ALA A 51 33.22 5.12 -17.41
C ALA A 51 34.25 5.07 -18.55
#